data_AF-A0A3D8IM66-F1
#
_entry.id   AF-A0A3D8IM66-F1
#
_cell.length_a   1.000
_cell.length_b   1.000
_cell.length_c   1.000
_cell.angle_alpha   90.00
_cell.angle_beta   90.00
_cell.angle_gamma   90.00
#
_symmetry.space_group_name_H-M   'P 1'
#
loop_
_entity.id
_entity.type
_entity.pdbx_description
1 polymer ?
#
loop_
_entity_poly.entity_id
_entity_poly.type
_entity_poly.pdbx_seq_one_letter_code
_entity_poly.pdbx_strand_id
1 'polypeptide(L)'
;MADFDFDVQGQISAVDNEIKTITLSGPGGDLVIKVLPYTEIKGDDCGVFGQDIYGSFSDLTVGKFIEVEAIPYGGYNAYNSSNANAINPRTGLPNDMQLTAKEIEWKCRPKAY
;
A
#
# COMPACT_ATOMS: atom_id res chain seq x y z
N MET A 1 21.90 -3.17 -0.72
CA MET A 1 21.11 -2.35 0.22
C MET A 1 19.74 -2.98 0.17
N ALA A 2 19.26 -3.55 1.28
CA ALA A 2 17.94 -4.16 1.28
C ALA A 2 16.94 -3.03 1.03
N ASP A 3 16.27 -3.06 -0.12
CA ASP A 3 15.10 -2.22 -0.34
C ASP A 3 14.05 -2.77 0.65
N PHE A 4 13.63 -1.94 1.59
CA PHE A 4 12.65 -2.33 2.63
C PHE A 4 11.27 -1.93 2.15
N ASP A 5 10.89 -2.47 1.01
CA ASP A 5 9.55 -2.46 0.46
C ASP A 5 8.74 -3.62 1.08
N PHE A 6 7.49 -3.32 1.42
CA PHE A 6 6.51 -4.29 1.87
C PHE A 6 5.43 -4.41 0.82
N ASP A 7 5.40 -5.53 0.12
CA ASP A 7 4.31 -5.83 -0.79
C ASP A 7 3.11 -6.30 0.02
N VAL A 8 2.08 -5.47 0.10
CA VAL A 8 0.83 -5.78 0.78
C VAL A 8 -0.26 -5.96 -0.25
N GLN A 9 -0.78 -7.18 -0.34
CA GLN A 9 -1.95 -7.48 -1.15
C GLN A 9 -3.17 -7.66 -0.25
N GLY A 10 -4.27 -7.01 -0.59
CA GLY A 10 -5.48 -7.11 0.21
C GLY A 10 -6.69 -6.43 -0.42
N GLN A 11 -7.86 -6.70 0.17
CA GLN A 11 -9.07 -5.98 -0.19
C GLN A 11 -9.19 -4.72 0.65
N ILE A 12 -9.48 -3.58 0.01
CA ILE A 12 -9.78 -2.34 0.69
C ILE A 12 -11.07 -2.51 1.50
N SER A 13 -10.97 -2.40 2.82
CA SER A 13 -12.08 -2.52 3.76
C SER A 13 -12.62 -1.16 4.19
N ALA A 14 -11.74 -0.15 4.26
CA ALA A 14 -12.11 1.23 4.52
C ALA A 14 -11.22 2.20 3.75
N VAL A 15 -11.77 3.36 3.39
CA VAL A 15 -11.03 4.47 2.77
C VAL A 15 -11.40 5.74 3.51
N ASP A 16 -10.38 6.42 4.02
CA ASP A 16 -10.53 7.73 4.64
C ASP A 16 -9.92 8.80 3.73
N ASN A 17 -10.79 9.64 3.19
CA ASN A 17 -10.41 10.67 2.25
C ASN A 17 -9.92 11.97 2.93
N GLU A 18 -10.21 12.16 4.21
CA GLU A 18 -9.79 13.34 4.98
C GLU A 18 -8.31 13.23 5.35
N ILE A 19 -7.90 12.05 5.83
CA ILE A 19 -6.50 11.77 6.21
C ILE A 19 -5.70 11.03 5.13
N LYS A 20 -6.33 10.72 4.00
CA LYS A 20 -5.74 9.99 2.86
C LYS A 20 -5.15 8.65 3.26
N THR A 21 -5.94 7.83 3.95
CA THR A 21 -5.55 6.49 4.37
C THR A 21 -6.49 5.44 3.80
N ILE A 22 -5.96 4.27 3.49
CA ILE A 22 -6.72 3.08 3.12
C ILE A 22 -6.49 2.00 4.16
N THR A 23 -7.52 1.22 4.43
CA THR A 23 -7.42 0.04 5.30
C THR A 23 -7.57 -1.20 4.44
N LEU A 24 -6.57 -2.07 4.47
CA LEU A 24 -6.58 -3.35 3.79
C LEU A 24 -6.90 -4.44 4.79
N SER A 25 -7.94 -5.24 4.52
CA SER A 25 -8.18 -6.45 5.31
C SER A 25 -7.36 -7.59 4.70
N GLY A 26 -6.46 -8.15 5.50
CA GLY A 26 -5.61 -9.27 5.14
C GLY A 26 -5.74 -10.44 6.13
N PRO A 27 -5.17 -11.61 5.81
CA PRO A 27 -5.22 -12.81 6.66
C PRO A 27 -4.57 -12.63 8.05
N GLY A 28 -3.76 -11.58 8.23
CA GLY A 28 -3.12 -11.22 9.50
C GLY A 28 -3.83 -10.11 10.29
N GLY A 29 -4.93 -9.55 9.78
CA GLY A 29 -5.64 -8.40 10.37
C GLY A 29 -5.79 -7.22 9.41
N ASP A 30 -6.36 -6.13 9.92
CA ASP A 30 -6.54 -4.88 9.17
C ASP A 30 -5.25 -4.05 9.21
N LEU A 31 -4.78 -3.62 8.04
CA LEU A 31 -3.58 -2.81 7.87
C LEU A 31 -3.96 -1.42 7.35
N VAL A 32 -3.57 -0.39 8.08
CA VAL A 32 -3.80 1.00 7.68
C VAL A 32 -2.58 1.52 6.94
N ILE A 33 -2.77 1.90 5.67
CA ILE A 33 -1.72 2.47 4.82
C ILE A 33 -2.10 3.90 4.45
N LYS A 34 -1.15 4.81 4.63
CA LYS A 34 -1.28 6.22 4.25
C LYS A 34 -0.85 6.43 2.80
N VAL A 35 -1.72 7.06 2.02
CA VAL A 35 -1.47 7.40 0.62
C VAL A 35 -1.02 8.85 0.54
N LEU A 36 0.11 9.10 -0.10
CA LEU A 36 0.68 10.42 -0.27
C LEU A 36 0.45 10.93 -1.70
N PRO A 37 0.52 12.26 -1.92
CA PRO A 37 0.26 12.82 -3.25
C PRO A 37 1.28 12.37 -4.32
N TYR A 38 2.42 11.81 -3.92
CA TYR A 38 3.43 11.25 -4.81
C TYR A 38 3.36 9.73 -4.94
N THR A 39 2.40 9.07 -4.28
CA THR A 39 2.18 7.64 -4.44
C THR A 39 1.77 7.36 -5.88
N GLU A 40 2.45 6.43 -6.54
CA GLU A 40 2.07 5.99 -7.89
C GLU A 40 0.85 5.09 -7.78
N ILE A 41 -0.24 5.44 -8.47
CA ILE A 41 -1.50 4.70 -8.44
C ILE A 41 -1.77 4.21 -9.86
N LYS A 42 -1.64 2.90 -10.09
CA LYS A 42 -1.71 2.27 -11.41
C LYS A 42 -2.77 1.17 -11.44
N GLY A 43 -3.54 1.15 -12.51
CA GLY A 43 -4.50 0.11 -12.82
C GLY A 43 -3.96 -0.75 -13.95
N ASP A 44 -3.48 -1.94 -13.60
CA ASP A 44 -2.96 -2.93 -14.54
C ASP A 44 -4.13 -3.54 -15.36
N ASP A 45 -3.94 -3.61 -16.68
CA ASP A 45 -4.91 -4.18 -17.63
C ASP A 45 -6.29 -3.48 -17.67
N CYS A 46 -6.35 -2.21 -17.27
CA CYS A 46 -7.61 -1.46 -17.12
C CYS A 46 -8.08 -0.67 -18.35
N GLY A 47 -7.19 -0.38 -19.30
CA GLY A 47 -7.51 0.40 -20.49
C GLY A 47 -8.41 -0.34 -21.50
N VAL A 48 -9.00 0.39 -22.44
CA VAL A 48 -9.88 -0.14 -23.52
C VAL A 48 -9.20 -1.26 -24.35
N PHE A 49 -7.87 -1.36 -24.29
CA PHE A 49 -7.06 -2.37 -24.96
C PHE A 49 -6.11 -3.14 -24.01
N GLY A 50 -6.38 -3.18 -22.70
CA GLY A 50 -5.48 -3.79 -21.72
C GLY A 50 -4.21 -2.96 -21.50
N GLN A 51 -4.33 -1.64 -21.56
CA GLN A 51 -3.25 -0.71 -21.23
C GLN A 51 -3.31 -0.36 -19.75
N ASP A 52 -2.16 -0.11 -19.15
CA ASP A 52 -2.10 0.40 -17.78
C ASP A 52 -2.70 1.80 -17.72
N ILE A 53 -3.54 2.04 -16.72
CA ILE A 53 -4.11 3.36 -16.48
C ILE A 53 -3.49 3.95 -15.23
N TYR A 54 -3.15 5.23 -15.26
CA TYR A 54 -2.80 5.96 -14.05
C TYR A 54 -4.08 6.45 -13.40
N GLY A 55 -4.31 6.04 -12.16
CA GLY A 55 -5.45 6.48 -11.36
C GLY A 55 -5.06 7.49 -10.30
N SER A 56 -6.03 7.75 -9.45
CA SER A 56 -5.93 8.66 -8.32
C SER A 56 -6.45 8.00 -7.05
N PHE A 57 -6.25 8.64 -5.90
CA PHE A 57 -6.79 8.14 -4.63
C PHE A 57 -8.31 7.90 -4.69
N SER A 58 -9.03 8.66 -5.50
CA SER A 58 -10.48 8.50 -5.70
C SER A 58 -10.86 7.17 -6.34
N ASP A 59 -9.93 6.52 -7.06
CA ASP A 59 -10.15 5.21 -7.68
C ASP A 59 -10.02 4.06 -6.68
N LEU A 60 -9.39 4.31 -5.53
CA LEU A 60 -9.28 3.40 -4.39
C LEU A 60 -10.60 3.40 -3.64
N THR A 61 -11.38 2.36 -3.85
CA THR A 61 -12.74 2.22 -3.30
C THR A 61 -12.85 0.94 -2.51
N VAL A 62 -13.66 0.98 -1.45
CA VAL A 62 -13.92 -0.19 -0.59
C VAL A 62 -14.43 -1.36 -1.45
N GLY A 63 -13.89 -2.55 -1.20
CA GLY A 63 -14.19 -3.77 -1.94
C GLY A 63 -13.24 -4.05 -3.11
N LYS A 64 -12.39 -3.11 -3.52
CA LYS A 64 -11.35 -3.39 -4.52
C LYS A 64 -10.20 -4.18 -3.92
N PHE A 65 -9.69 -5.13 -4.69
CA PHE A 65 -8.45 -5.82 -4.38
C PHE A 65 -7.29 -5.05 -4.99
N ILE A 66 -6.32 -4.68 -4.16
CA ILE A 66 -5.16 -3.90 -4.58
C ILE A 66 -3.89 -4.52 -4.01
N GLU A 67 -2.79 -4.23 -4.67
CA GLU A 67 -1.42 -4.49 -4.24
C GLU A 67 -0.79 -3.14 -3.90
N VAL A 68 -0.15 -3.06 -2.75
CA VAL A 68 0.43 -1.81 -2.24
C VAL A 68 1.86 -2.08 -1.85
N GLU A 69 2.79 -1.45 -2.56
CA GLU A 69 4.16 -1.32 -2.08
C GLU A 69 4.17 -0.28 -0.97
N ALA A 70 4.29 -0.74 0.26
CA ALA A 70 4.35 0.10 1.44
C ALA A 70 5.79 0.27 1.91
N ILE A 71 6.13 1.49 2.34
CA ILE A 71 7.37 1.81 3.04
C ILE A 71 7.04 2.37 4.43
N PRO A 72 7.88 2.15 5.46
CA PRO A 72 7.63 2.70 6.78
C PRO A 72 7.71 4.23 6.77
N TYR A 73 6.85 4.85 7.57
CA TYR A 73 6.80 6.29 7.75
C TYR A 73 8.16 6.83 8.22
N GLY A 74 8.79 7.68 7.41
CA GLY A 74 10.17 8.18 7.62
C GLY A 74 11.21 7.66 6.62
N GLY A 75 10.82 6.78 5.69
CA GLY A 75 11.71 6.24 4.66
C GLY A 75 12.87 5.43 5.25
N TYR A 76 14.03 5.43 4.59
CA TYR A 76 15.24 4.72 5.07
C TYR A 76 15.70 5.17 6.48
N ASN A 77 15.22 6.31 6.99
CA ASN A 77 15.51 6.79 8.34
C ASN A 77 14.68 6.10 9.44
N ALA A 78 13.59 5.40 9.10
CA ALA A 78 12.88 4.55 10.06
C ALA A 78 13.69 3.29 10.43
N TYR A 79 14.54 2.82 9.50
CA TYR A 79 15.51 1.72 9.71
C TYR A 79 16.87 2.18 10.24
N ASN A 80 17.03 3.47 10.55
CA ASN A 80 18.25 3.98 11.17
C ASN A 80 18.41 3.33 12.54
N SER A 81 19.60 2.81 12.87
CA SER A 81 19.90 2.09 14.11
C SER A 81 19.60 2.89 15.39
N SER A 82 19.49 4.22 15.28
CA SER A 82 19.04 5.11 16.36
C SER A 82 17.53 5.03 16.67
N ASN A 83 16.72 4.42 15.80
CA ASN A 83 15.27 4.22 15.92
C ASN A 83 14.90 2.73 16.01
N ALA A 84 15.68 1.94 16.74
CA ALA A 84 15.46 0.49 16.92
C ALA A 84 14.08 0.11 17.51
N ASN A 85 13.36 1.07 18.10
CA ASN A 85 11.99 0.89 18.61
C ASN A 85 10.90 1.19 17.58
N ALA A 86 11.25 1.73 16.41
CA ALA A 86 10.27 2.07 15.37
C ALA A 86 9.79 0.83 14.61
N ILE A 87 10.49 -0.31 14.70
CA ILE A 87 10.25 -1.50 13.87
C ILE A 87 10.09 -2.73 14.76
N ASN A 88 9.05 -3.51 14.52
CA ASN A 88 8.80 -4.75 15.19
C ASN A 88 9.72 -5.85 14.60
N PRO A 89 10.69 -6.38 15.37
CA PRO A 89 11.66 -7.35 14.87
C PRO A 89 11.04 -8.72 14.51
N ARG A 90 9.76 -8.96 14.85
CA ARG A 90 9.05 -10.20 14.51
C ARG A 90 8.35 -10.13 13.15
N THR A 91 7.98 -8.93 12.70
CA THR A 91 7.22 -8.74 11.46
C THR A 91 7.97 -7.89 10.42
N GLY A 92 9.05 -7.21 10.82
CA GLY A 92 9.79 -6.27 9.95
C GLY A 92 9.08 -4.93 9.74
N LEU A 93 7.83 -4.81 10.22
CA LEU A 93 6.94 -3.65 10.05
C LEU A 93 7.15 -2.60 11.15
N PRO A 94 6.80 -1.32 10.92
CA PRO A 94 6.87 -0.31 11.95
C PRO A 94 5.93 -0.64 13.14
N ASN A 95 6.35 -0.38 14.39
CA ASN A 95 5.60 -0.68 15.61
C ASN A 95 4.27 0.08 15.70
N ASP A 96 4.20 1.29 15.13
CA ASP A 96 2.96 2.06 15.02
C ASP A 96 2.04 1.57 13.89
N MET A 97 2.47 0.55 13.12
CA MET A 97 1.81 0.08 11.89
C MET A 97 1.53 1.19 10.86
N GLN A 98 2.18 2.35 11.00
CA GLN A 98 2.05 3.47 10.07
C GLN A 98 2.93 3.22 8.84
N LEU A 99 2.31 2.66 7.82
CA LEU A 99 2.90 2.46 6.51
C LEU A 99 2.48 3.57 5.56
N THR A 100 3.38 3.91 4.64
CA THR A 100 3.15 4.87 3.57
C THR A 100 3.19 4.15 2.24
N ALA A 101 2.18 4.32 1.41
CA ALA A 101 2.15 3.74 0.07
C ALA A 101 3.16 4.46 -0.82
N LYS A 102 4.08 3.70 -1.40
CA LYS A 102 4.99 4.14 -2.46
C LYS A 102 4.33 3.94 -3.82
N GLU A 103 3.80 2.74 -4.04
CA GLU A 103 3.04 2.37 -5.23
C GLU A 103 1.78 1.60 -4.84
N ILE A 104 0.70 1.81 -5.57
CA ILE A 104 -0.57 1.11 -5.44
C ILE A 104 -0.99 0.63 -6.81
N GLU A 105 -1.15 -0.68 -6.94
CA GLU A 105 -1.59 -1.33 -8.16
C GLU A 105 -2.93 -2.04 -7.96
N TRP A 106 -3.85 -1.93 -8.92
CA TRP A 106 -5.05 -2.77 -8.94
C TRP A 106 -5.20 -3.45 -10.29
N LYS A 107 -5.56 -4.74 -10.27
CA LYS A 107 -5.80 -5.50 -11.50
C LYS A 107 -7.26 -5.36 -11.90
N CYS A 108 -7.53 -4.75 -13.06
CA CYS A 108 -8.90 -4.65 -13.57
C CYS A 108 -9.42 -5.95 -14.18
N ARG A 109 -8.53 -6.80 -14.67
CA ARG A 109 -8.87 -8.13 -15.16
C ARG A 109 -8.08 -9.17 -14.36
N PRO A 110 -8.71 -9.97 -13.49
CA PRO A 110 -8.05 -11.20 -13.07
C PRO A 110 -7.84 -12.01 -14.35
N LYS A 111 -6.58 -12.32 -14.71
CA LYS A 111 -6.31 -13.36 -15.70
C LYS A 111 -7.03 -14.61 -15.18
N ALA A 112 -8.15 -14.95 -15.83
CA ALA A 112 -8.77 -16.25 -15.67
C ALA A 112 -7.73 -17.27 -16.15
N TYR A 113 -7.06 -17.91 -15.20
CA TYR A 113 -6.32 -19.14 -15.44
C TYR A 113 -7.30 -20.27 -15.73
#